data_AF-A0A2D5WDW9-F1
#
_entry.id   AF-A0A2D5WDW9-F1
#
_cell.length_a   1.000
_cell.length_b   1.000
_cell.length_c   1.000
_cell.angle_alpha   90.00
_cell.angle_beta   90.00
_cell.angle_gamma   90.00
#
_symmetry.space_group_name_H-M   'P 1'
#
loop_
_entity.id
_entity.type
_entity.pdbx_description
1 polymer ?
#
loop_
_entity_poly.entity_id
_entity_poly.type
_entity_poly.pdbx_seq_one_letter_code
_entity_poly.pdbx_strand_id
1 'polypeptide(L)'
;MPCRGCYEWRDVKLISRIILYPLCVYAAVWCWNGFRDRYENMQLDRFGVELEDREEAPVEGDGGETGGSDTAYDLEEVNRMLTNSVSAKTEGQSPKKPEPPAKAGNTNQVENAGEPEKKGGMMTYFSGMLAALIVFALLVARDVSHIVGERVGGSYVTKSTKSRKADMYEEAESIWANGAFVDAIESFRGYLRVFPGEYHVHKRIAEIYEKDLFSFRAAAMEYEEMLELDIPTSRWGWVAIHLCNLYSGKLGDSDRALALLHRVADECGDTPPAVKARERLAKIDAA
;
A
#
# COMPACT_ATOMS: atom_id res chain seq x y z
N MET A 1 23.52 32.47 6.99
CA MET A 1 24.49 31.36 6.93
C MET A 1 23.73 30.08 6.58
N PRO A 2 24.07 29.34 5.52
CA PRO A 2 23.39 28.08 5.20
C PRO A 2 23.93 26.92 6.06
N CYS A 3 23.05 25.99 6.42
CA CYS A 3 23.35 24.88 7.34
C CYS A 3 24.34 23.88 6.75
N ARG A 4 25.51 23.70 7.38
CA ARG A 4 26.52 22.69 6.97
C ARG A 4 26.14 21.23 7.30
N GLY A 5 25.10 20.97 8.10
CA GLY A 5 24.80 19.63 8.62
C GLY A 5 23.98 18.70 7.71
N CYS A 6 23.43 19.17 6.58
CA CYS A 6 22.46 18.39 5.79
C CYS A 6 23.07 17.59 4.62
N TYR A 7 24.35 17.83 4.26
CA TYR A 7 24.99 17.16 3.12
C TYR A 7 25.58 15.80 3.48
N GLU A 8 26.34 15.70 4.58
CA GLU A 8 27.05 14.47 4.97
C GLU A 8 26.13 13.23 5.09
N TRP A 9 24.92 13.40 5.63
CA TRP A 9 23.94 12.31 5.77
C TRP A 9 23.31 11.85 4.45
N ARG A 10 23.37 12.65 3.39
CA ARG A 10 22.83 12.32 2.07
C ARG A 10 23.88 11.56 1.25
N ASP A 11 25.14 11.98 1.33
CA ASP A 11 26.24 11.38 0.59
C ASP A 11 26.61 9.98 1.12
N VAL A 12 26.64 9.77 2.44
CA VAL A 12 26.92 8.43 3.02
C VAL A 12 25.91 7.38 2.57
N LYS A 13 24.62 7.73 2.45
CA LYS A 13 23.57 6.83 1.95
C LYS A 13 23.74 6.52 0.45
N LEU A 14 24.24 7.49 -0.33
CA LEU A 14 24.45 7.35 -1.77
C LEU A 14 25.69 6.49 -2.06
N ILE A 15 26.79 6.72 -1.34
CA ILE A 15 28.03 5.92 -1.41
C ILE A 15 27.75 4.47 -0.95
N SER A 16 27.02 4.28 0.15
CA SER A 16 26.63 2.94 0.63
C SER A 16 25.85 2.16 -0.44
N ARG A 17 24.90 2.79 -1.14
CA ARG A 17 24.20 2.16 -2.27
C ARG A 17 25.15 1.83 -3.42
N ILE A 18 25.99 2.78 -3.87
CA ILE A 18 26.94 2.56 -4.96
C ILE A 18 27.89 1.39 -4.70
N ILE A 19 28.20 1.08 -3.43
CA ILE A 19 29.03 -0.08 -3.05
C ILE A 19 28.18 -1.36 -2.90
N LEU A 20 27.02 -1.30 -2.24
CA LEU A 20 26.22 -2.49 -1.91
C LEU A 20 25.63 -3.18 -3.15
N TYR A 21 25.06 -2.40 -4.08
CA TYR A 21 24.41 -2.94 -5.28
C TYR A 21 25.36 -3.78 -6.17
N PRO A 22 26.55 -3.31 -6.59
CA PRO A 22 27.47 -4.13 -7.37
C PRO A 22 28.05 -5.30 -6.58
N LEU A 23 28.16 -5.20 -5.25
CA LEU A 23 28.62 -6.31 -4.41
C LEU A 23 27.58 -7.44 -4.36
N CYS A 24 26.29 -7.12 -4.26
CA CYS A 24 25.20 -8.09 -4.41
C CYS A 24 25.15 -8.72 -5.81
N VAL A 25 25.31 -7.92 -6.87
CA VAL A 25 25.35 -8.43 -8.26
C VAL A 25 26.58 -9.33 -8.48
N TYR A 26 27.76 -8.94 -7.99
CA TYR A 26 28.97 -9.76 -8.05
C TYR A 26 28.80 -11.08 -7.31
N ALA A 27 28.22 -11.08 -6.11
CA ALA A 27 27.92 -12.30 -5.37
C ALA A 27 26.92 -13.20 -6.11
N ALA A 28 25.89 -12.64 -6.73
CA ALA A 28 24.93 -13.39 -7.54
C ALA A 28 25.58 -14.03 -8.79
N VAL A 29 26.41 -13.28 -9.52
CA VAL A 29 27.16 -13.78 -10.69
C VAL A 29 28.18 -14.85 -10.28
N TRP A 30 28.87 -14.67 -9.16
CA TRP A 30 29.83 -15.65 -8.65
C TRP A 30 29.14 -16.96 -8.22
N CYS A 31 28.02 -16.87 -7.48
CA CYS A 31 27.20 -18.03 -7.14
C CYS A 31 26.58 -18.71 -8.37
N TRP A 32 26.17 -17.94 -9.39
CA TRP A 32 25.66 -18.48 -10.65
C TRP A 32 26.72 -19.28 -11.40
N ASN A 33 27.93 -18.74 -11.56
CA ASN A 33 29.03 -19.45 -12.22
C ASN A 33 29.42 -20.71 -11.42
N GLY A 34 29.57 -20.60 -10.10
CA GLY A 34 29.87 -21.76 -9.24
C GLY A 34 28.78 -22.84 -9.24
N PHE A 35 27.50 -22.47 -9.40
CA PHE A 35 26.42 -23.42 -9.60
C PHE A 35 26.48 -24.05 -11.01
N ARG A 36 26.67 -23.23 -12.05
CA ARG A 36 26.75 -23.65 -13.44
C ARG A 36 27.87 -24.67 -13.67
N ASP A 37 29.09 -24.36 -13.24
CA ASP A 37 30.25 -25.24 -13.39
C ASP A 37 29.99 -26.61 -12.73
N ARG A 38 29.33 -26.63 -11.57
CA ARG A 38 29.01 -27.88 -10.86
C ARG A 38 27.82 -28.63 -11.48
N TYR A 39 26.88 -27.92 -12.10
CA TYR A 39 25.77 -28.51 -12.82
C TYR A 39 26.21 -29.12 -14.17
N GLU A 40 27.07 -28.44 -14.91
CA GLU A 40 27.65 -28.94 -16.17
C GLU A 40 28.54 -30.16 -15.92
N ASN A 41 29.38 -30.15 -14.88
CA ASN A 41 30.13 -31.35 -14.46
C ASN A 41 29.21 -32.53 -14.07
N MET A 42 28.10 -32.28 -13.35
CA MET A 42 27.16 -33.34 -12.97
C MET A 42 26.31 -33.86 -14.14
N GLN A 43 26.15 -33.08 -15.21
CA GLN A 43 25.59 -33.56 -16.48
C GLN A 43 26.61 -34.44 -17.22
N LEU A 44 27.89 -34.03 -17.25
CA LEU A 44 28.98 -34.82 -17.84
C LEU A 44 29.15 -36.17 -17.11
N ASP A 45 29.17 -36.20 -15.77
CA ASP A 45 29.22 -37.46 -15.00
C ASP A 45 28.00 -38.37 -15.24
N ARG A 46 26.82 -37.80 -15.56
CA ARG A 46 25.60 -38.57 -15.83
C ARG A 46 25.57 -39.16 -17.23
N PHE A 47 26.20 -38.51 -18.21
CA PHE A 47 26.30 -38.99 -19.59
C PHE A 47 27.63 -39.73 -19.88
N GLY A 48 28.61 -39.65 -18.98
CA GLY A 48 29.93 -40.28 -19.06
C GLY A 48 30.02 -41.62 -18.32
N VAL A 49 28.91 -42.35 -18.19
CA VAL A 49 28.92 -43.75 -17.72
C VAL A 49 29.02 -44.66 -18.95
N GLU A 50 30.01 -45.56 -18.93
CA GLU A 50 30.41 -46.50 -20.00
C GLU A 50 31.16 -45.92 -21.21
N LEU A 51 32.42 -45.56 -20.99
CA LEU A 51 33.54 -45.84 -21.91
C LEU A 51 34.83 -45.94 -21.08
N GLU A 52 35.58 -47.04 -21.28
CA GLU A 52 36.66 -47.54 -20.38
C GLU A 52 36.10 -48.09 -19.04
N ASP A 53 36.31 -49.34 -18.63
CA ASP A 53 37.35 -50.31 -18.98
C ASP A 53 36.82 -51.62 -19.61
N ARG A 54 37.51 -52.11 -20.66
CA ARG A 54 37.50 -53.54 -21.02
C ARG A 54 38.84 -53.95 -21.61
N GLU A 55 39.75 -54.38 -20.74
CA GLU A 55 40.86 -55.23 -21.16
C GLU A 55 40.34 -56.62 -21.64
N GLU A 56 41.16 -57.22 -22.51
CA GLU A 56 41.04 -58.48 -23.26
C GLU A 56 40.34 -59.65 -22.50
N ALA A 57 39.55 -60.55 -23.10
CA ALA A 57 39.83 -61.38 -24.28
C ALA A 57 38.51 -61.97 -24.93
N PRO A 58 38.55 -62.84 -25.98
CA PRO A 58 37.42 -63.06 -26.92
C PRO A 58 36.55 -64.32 -26.67
N VAL A 59 35.39 -64.41 -27.37
CA VAL A 59 34.93 -65.53 -28.25
C VAL A 59 33.51 -65.28 -28.80
N GLU A 60 33.25 -65.87 -29.97
CA GLU A 60 32.21 -65.77 -31.01
C GLU A 60 30.72 -66.06 -30.65
N GLY A 61 29.81 -65.72 -31.59
CA GLY A 61 28.43 -66.23 -31.72
C GLY A 61 27.33 -65.16 -31.51
N ASP A 62 26.72 -64.51 -32.52
CA ASP A 62 25.90 -64.95 -33.69
C ASP A 62 24.39 -64.66 -33.46
N GLY A 63 23.71 -64.13 -34.50
CA GLY A 63 22.27 -63.82 -34.58
C GLY A 63 21.73 -62.71 -33.63
N GLY A 64 20.88 -61.76 -34.03
CA GLY A 64 20.28 -61.47 -35.33
C GLY A 64 18.82 -60.99 -35.18
N GLU A 65 18.53 -59.76 -35.66
CA GLU A 65 17.23 -59.29 -36.21
C GLU A 65 15.91 -59.37 -35.35
N THR A 66 14.83 -58.60 -35.52
CA THR A 66 14.50 -57.30 -36.18
C THR A 66 13.11 -56.83 -35.69
N GLY A 67 12.84 -55.51 -35.70
CA GLY A 67 11.50 -54.90 -35.85
C GLY A 67 10.53 -54.95 -34.65
N GLY A 68 9.57 -54.03 -34.49
CA GLY A 68 9.33 -52.76 -35.20
C GLY A 68 7.84 -52.39 -35.35
N SER A 69 7.45 -51.16 -34.94
CA SER A 69 6.15 -50.48 -35.22
C SER A 69 4.86 -51.12 -34.63
N ASP A 70 3.73 -50.44 -34.43
CA ASP A 70 3.48 -48.99 -34.22
C ASP A 70 2.13 -48.75 -33.49
N THR A 71 2.03 -47.57 -32.88
CA THR A 71 0.85 -46.80 -32.40
C THR A 71 -0.59 -47.33 -32.56
N ALA A 72 -1.38 -47.23 -31.48
CA ALA A 72 -2.72 -46.59 -31.48
C ALA A 72 -3.12 -46.20 -30.04
N TYR A 73 -3.66 -44.99 -29.84
CA TYR A 73 -4.20 -44.53 -28.55
C TYR A 73 -5.73 -44.60 -28.55
N ASP A 74 -6.31 -45.19 -27.49
CA ASP A 74 -7.76 -45.31 -27.36
C ASP A 74 -8.35 -44.18 -26.50
N LEU A 75 -9.38 -43.51 -27.01
CA LEU A 75 -9.88 -42.24 -26.45
C LEU A 75 -10.98 -42.43 -25.38
N GLU A 76 -11.40 -43.66 -25.13
CA GLU A 76 -12.59 -43.99 -24.33
C GLU A 76 -12.33 -43.97 -22.81
N GLU A 77 -11.09 -44.24 -22.37
CA GLU A 77 -10.73 -44.28 -20.93
C GLU A 77 -10.82 -42.88 -20.27
N VAL A 78 -10.50 -41.81 -21.00
CA VAL A 78 -10.44 -40.43 -20.47
C VAL A 78 -11.82 -39.91 -20.07
N ASN A 79 -12.87 -40.24 -20.84
CA ASN A 79 -14.25 -39.79 -20.55
C ASN A 79 -14.88 -40.50 -19.34
N ARG A 80 -14.28 -41.59 -18.83
CA ARG A 80 -14.81 -42.37 -17.70
C ARG A 80 -14.38 -41.85 -16.33
N MET A 81 -13.28 -41.10 -16.23
CA MET A 81 -12.74 -40.65 -14.93
C MET A 81 -13.32 -39.32 -14.40
N LEU A 82 -14.12 -38.59 -15.19
CA LEU A 82 -14.48 -37.19 -14.89
C LEU A 82 -15.82 -36.99 -14.14
N THR A 83 -16.58 -38.05 -13.83
CA THR A 83 -18.03 -37.92 -13.52
C THR A 83 -18.49 -38.20 -12.09
N ASN A 84 -17.62 -38.58 -11.14
CA ASN A 84 -18.04 -38.89 -9.76
C ASN A 84 -17.26 -38.11 -8.69
N SER A 85 -17.83 -36.98 -8.28
CA SER A 85 -17.30 -36.11 -7.22
C SER A 85 -18.03 -36.28 -5.88
N VAL A 86 -17.26 -36.45 -4.79
CA VAL A 86 -17.55 -36.02 -3.41
C VAL A 86 -18.71 -36.69 -2.63
N SER A 87 -18.37 -37.40 -1.55
CA SER A 87 -18.94 -37.16 -0.20
C SER A 87 -18.05 -37.76 0.92
N ALA A 88 -18.38 -37.54 2.20
CA ALA A 88 -17.39 -37.43 3.29
C ALA A 88 -17.55 -38.40 4.50
N LYS A 89 -16.46 -38.51 5.29
CA LYS A 89 -16.31 -38.85 6.74
C LYS A 89 -17.12 -40.01 7.37
N THR A 90 -16.46 -40.87 8.16
CA THR A 90 -16.40 -40.85 9.66
C THR A 90 -15.63 -42.10 10.20
N GLU A 91 -15.27 -42.08 11.48
CA GLU A 91 -14.31 -42.95 12.19
C GLU A 91 -14.81 -44.34 12.66
N GLY A 92 -13.87 -45.25 12.92
CA GLY A 92 -13.78 -45.92 14.22
C GLY A 92 -14.25 -47.38 14.38
N GLN A 93 -13.30 -48.30 14.65
CA GLN A 93 -13.19 -49.13 15.89
C GLN A 93 -12.46 -50.48 15.64
N SER A 94 -11.63 -50.92 16.61
CA SER A 94 -10.90 -52.20 16.63
C SER A 94 -11.28 -52.99 17.90
N PRO A 95 -11.11 -54.33 17.95
CA PRO A 95 -10.09 -54.84 18.88
C PRO A 95 -9.41 -56.22 18.60
N LYS A 96 -8.08 -56.25 18.82
CA LYS A 96 -7.25 -57.26 19.56
C LYS A 96 -6.88 -58.66 18.99
N LYS A 97 -5.77 -59.16 19.58
CA LYS A 97 -4.79 -60.22 19.21
C LYS A 97 -4.78 -61.36 20.26
N PRO A 98 -4.34 -62.60 19.94
CA PRO A 98 -3.06 -63.14 20.51
C PRO A 98 -2.30 -64.09 19.52
N GLU A 99 -1.01 -63.93 19.17
CA GLU A 99 0.27 -64.24 19.88
C GLU A 99 1.01 -65.50 19.30
N PRO A 100 2.36 -65.61 19.42
CA PRO A 100 3.22 -66.41 18.52
C PRO A 100 3.94 -67.61 19.19
N PRO A 101 4.74 -68.39 18.43
CA PRO A 101 6.21 -68.32 18.47
C PRO A 101 6.82 -68.41 17.04
N ALA A 102 8.12 -68.51 16.68
CA ALA A 102 9.49 -68.52 17.28
C ALA A 102 10.48 -68.27 16.08
N LYS A 103 11.83 -68.33 16.13
CA LYS A 103 12.95 -67.97 17.04
C LYS A 103 14.27 -68.44 16.32
N ALA A 104 15.40 -67.73 16.53
CA ALA A 104 16.77 -67.92 15.96
C ALA A 104 16.95 -67.43 14.50
N GLY A 105 18.06 -66.79 14.08
CA GLY A 105 19.36 -66.48 14.72
C GLY A 105 20.53 -66.93 13.81
N ASN A 106 21.67 -66.25 13.60
CA ASN A 106 22.33 -65.09 14.23
C ASN A 106 23.33 -64.40 13.25
N THR A 107 23.94 -63.27 13.67
CA THR A 107 25.32 -62.76 13.30
C THR A 107 25.62 -62.41 11.83
N ASN A 108 26.00 -61.18 11.46
CA ASN A 108 27.12 -60.37 11.97
C ASN A 108 26.99 -58.86 11.64
N GLN A 109 27.47 -57.98 12.55
CA GLN A 109 28.11 -56.70 12.19
C GLN A 109 29.60 -57.01 11.86
N VAL A 110 30.38 -56.23 11.11
CA VAL A 110 30.72 -54.81 11.29
C VAL A 110 31.11 -54.15 9.96
N GLU A 111 30.76 -52.87 9.88
CA GLU A 111 31.24 -51.75 9.04
C GLU A 111 32.40 -51.97 8.05
N ASN A 112 32.28 -51.33 6.86
CA ASN A 112 33.34 -50.42 6.39
C ASN A 112 32.82 -49.34 5.42
N ALA A 113 33.19 -48.09 5.74
CA ALA A 113 33.30 -46.90 4.88
C ALA A 113 32.40 -46.78 3.62
N GLY A 114 31.19 -46.24 3.80
CA GLY A 114 30.58 -45.37 2.80
C GLY A 114 30.88 -43.91 3.16
N GLU A 115 31.75 -43.23 2.40
CA GLU A 115 31.94 -41.78 2.57
C GLU A 115 30.61 -41.04 2.33
N PRO A 116 30.28 -39.99 3.11
CA PRO A 116 29.20 -39.10 2.73
C PRO A 116 29.64 -38.31 1.49
N GLU A 117 29.12 -38.71 0.31
CA GLU A 117 29.23 -37.92 -0.93
C GLU A 117 28.96 -36.44 -0.62
N LYS A 118 29.92 -35.56 -0.94
CA LYS A 118 29.86 -34.13 -0.61
C LYS A 118 28.87 -33.34 -1.49
N LYS A 119 27.60 -33.76 -1.50
CA LYS A 119 26.45 -33.06 -2.11
C LYS A 119 26.06 -31.74 -1.40
N GLY A 120 26.75 -31.37 -0.32
CA GLY A 120 26.56 -30.10 0.40
C GLY A 120 26.92 -28.82 -0.39
N GLY A 121 27.77 -28.92 -1.42
CA GLY A 121 28.16 -27.74 -2.22
C GLY A 121 27.02 -27.13 -3.02
N MET A 122 26.34 -27.93 -3.86
CA MET A 122 25.37 -27.41 -4.84
C MET A 122 24.14 -26.78 -4.21
N MET A 123 23.61 -27.37 -3.13
CA MET A 123 22.47 -26.80 -2.39
C MET A 123 22.85 -25.48 -1.70
N THR A 124 24.12 -25.32 -1.29
CA THR A 124 24.62 -24.08 -0.68
C THR A 124 24.71 -22.94 -1.69
N TYR A 125 25.20 -23.18 -2.91
CA TYR A 125 25.22 -22.16 -3.98
C TYR A 125 23.81 -21.74 -4.40
N PHE A 126 22.89 -22.70 -4.56
CA PHE A 126 21.49 -22.41 -4.89
C PHE A 126 20.79 -21.60 -3.78
N SER A 127 20.99 -21.99 -2.51
CA SER A 127 20.47 -21.26 -1.35
C SER A 127 21.04 -19.83 -1.26
N GLY A 128 22.35 -19.67 -1.47
CA GLY A 128 23.02 -18.37 -1.50
C GLY A 128 22.52 -17.46 -2.62
N MET A 129 22.30 -18.01 -3.82
CA MET A 129 21.70 -17.28 -4.95
C MET A 129 20.28 -16.83 -4.62
N LEU A 130 19.43 -17.72 -4.09
CA LEU A 130 18.04 -17.39 -3.74
C LEU A 130 17.99 -16.31 -2.65
N ALA A 131 18.81 -16.42 -1.61
CA ALA A 131 18.93 -15.41 -0.56
C ALA A 131 19.40 -14.05 -1.11
N ALA A 132 20.40 -14.04 -2.01
CA ALA A 132 20.86 -12.82 -2.66
C ALA A 132 19.76 -12.16 -3.52
N LEU A 133 18.99 -12.95 -4.28
CA LEU A 133 17.86 -12.45 -5.07
C LEU A 133 16.74 -11.88 -4.19
N ILE A 134 16.42 -12.51 -3.06
CA ILE A 134 15.42 -12.00 -2.10
C ILE A 134 15.88 -10.69 -1.48
N VAL A 135 17.14 -10.61 -1.02
CA VAL A 135 17.71 -9.36 -0.47
C VAL A 135 17.74 -8.25 -1.52
N PHE A 136 18.12 -8.56 -2.75
CA PHE A 136 18.09 -7.62 -3.87
C PHE A 136 16.66 -7.13 -4.16
N ALA A 137 15.68 -8.03 -4.21
CA ALA A 137 14.27 -7.68 -4.43
C ALA A 137 13.72 -6.78 -3.30
N LEU A 138 14.10 -7.02 -2.03
CA LEU A 138 13.72 -6.19 -0.90
C LEU A 138 14.39 -4.81 -0.91
N LEU A 139 15.66 -4.72 -1.33
CA LEU A 139 16.37 -3.45 -1.52
C LEU A 139 15.74 -2.63 -2.66
N VAL A 140 15.48 -3.27 -3.80
CA VAL A 140 14.77 -2.66 -4.93
C VAL A 140 13.37 -2.22 -4.49
N ALA A 141 12.59 -3.06 -3.81
CA ALA A 141 11.26 -2.68 -3.31
C ALA A 141 11.33 -1.46 -2.39
N ARG A 142 12.29 -1.41 -1.45
CA ARG A 142 12.49 -0.27 -0.54
C ARG A 142 12.86 1.02 -1.27
N ASP A 143 13.81 0.97 -2.21
CA ASP A 143 14.27 2.15 -2.94
C ASP A 143 13.23 2.60 -3.99
N VAL A 144 12.51 1.66 -4.62
CA VAL A 144 11.35 1.93 -5.47
C VAL A 144 10.21 2.55 -4.66
N SER A 145 9.92 2.12 -3.43
CA SER A 145 8.91 2.77 -2.57
C SER A 145 9.22 4.24 -2.32
N HIS A 146 10.50 4.61 -2.19
CA HIS A 146 10.91 6.02 -2.04
C HIS A 146 10.82 6.84 -3.35
N ILE A 147 10.92 6.21 -4.53
CA ILE A 147 10.88 6.91 -5.83
C ILE A 147 9.45 6.95 -6.42
N VAL A 148 8.67 5.89 -6.20
CA VAL A 148 7.28 5.74 -6.69
C VAL A 148 6.29 6.50 -5.81
N GLY A 149 6.57 6.64 -4.51
CA GLY A 149 5.74 7.43 -3.58
C GLY A 149 5.58 8.90 -4.00
N GLU A 150 6.56 9.49 -4.69
CA GLU A 150 6.52 10.89 -5.13
C GLU A 150 6.05 11.08 -6.59
N ARG A 151 5.91 10.00 -7.40
CA ARG A 151 5.66 10.14 -8.86
C ARG A 151 4.60 9.22 -9.49
N VAL A 152 3.98 8.29 -8.76
CA VAL A 152 2.90 7.44 -9.31
C VAL A 152 1.60 7.51 -8.49
N GLY A 153 1.38 8.62 -7.77
CA GLY A 153 0.09 8.91 -7.11
C GLY A 153 -0.96 9.60 -7.99
N GLY A 154 -0.64 9.95 -9.25
CA GLY A 154 -1.35 11.01 -9.99
C GLY A 154 -2.44 10.59 -11.00
N SER A 155 -2.46 9.36 -11.52
CA SER A 155 -3.42 8.85 -12.51
C SER A 155 -3.28 7.31 -12.55
N TYR A 156 -4.30 6.45 -12.60
CA TYR A 156 -5.64 6.56 -13.16
C TYR A 156 -6.69 5.81 -12.30
N VAL A 157 -7.14 6.42 -11.20
CA VAL A 157 -8.52 6.21 -10.74
C VAL A 157 -9.16 7.57 -10.74
N THR A 158 -10.05 7.82 -11.70
CA THR A 158 -10.91 9.01 -11.69
C THR A 158 -11.86 8.91 -10.51
N LYS A 159 -11.37 9.31 -9.33
CA LYS A 159 -12.18 9.46 -8.11
C LYS A 159 -13.39 10.32 -8.46
N SER A 160 -14.57 9.89 -8.02
CA SER A 160 -15.78 10.69 -8.22
C SER A 160 -15.60 12.07 -7.59
N THR A 161 -16.25 13.10 -8.13
CA THR A 161 -16.22 14.46 -7.58
C THR A 161 -16.53 14.47 -6.08
N LYS A 162 -17.43 13.59 -5.62
CA LYS A 162 -17.76 13.41 -4.20
C LYS A 162 -16.60 12.85 -3.38
N SER A 163 -15.90 11.82 -3.88
CA SER A 163 -14.70 11.29 -3.21
C SER A 163 -13.59 12.33 -3.16
N ARG A 164 -13.30 13.03 -4.27
CA ARG A 164 -12.26 14.09 -4.26
C ARG A 164 -12.59 15.22 -3.28
N LYS A 165 -13.87 15.60 -3.14
CA LYS A 165 -14.31 16.55 -2.11
C LYS A 165 -14.07 16.01 -0.69
N ALA A 166 -14.45 14.77 -0.42
CA ALA A 166 -14.22 14.16 0.90
C ALA A 166 -12.73 14.13 1.25
N ASP A 167 -11.89 13.59 0.35
CA ASP A 167 -10.44 13.47 0.56
C ASP A 167 -9.79 14.82 0.88
N MET A 168 -10.06 15.86 0.07
CA MET A 168 -9.49 17.20 0.27
C MET A 168 -9.99 17.89 1.54
N TYR A 169 -11.24 17.61 1.97
CA TYR A 169 -11.79 18.14 3.20
C TYR A 169 -11.18 17.44 4.43
N GLU A 170 -11.08 16.11 4.40
CA GLU A 170 -10.46 15.30 5.45
C GLU A 170 -8.96 15.61 5.61
N GLU A 171 -8.24 15.85 4.51
CA GLU A 171 -6.85 16.33 4.54
C GLU A 171 -6.74 17.67 5.28
N ALA A 172 -7.55 18.67 4.91
CA ALA A 172 -7.55 19.99 5.56
C ALA A 172 -7.96 19.93 7.05
N GLU A 173 -8.95 19.11 7.41
CA GLU A 173 -9.32 18.85 8.81
C GLU A 173 -8.20 18.13 9.58
N SER A 174 -7.45 17.22 8.95
CA SER A 174 -6.32 16.55 9.60
C SER A 174 -5.18 17.52 9.92
N ILE A 175 -4.91 18.47 9.03
CA ILE A 175 -3.92 19.55 9.24
C ILE A 175 -4.40 20.46 10.39
N TRP A 176 -5.70 20.80 10.43
CA TRP A 176 -6.29 21.56 11.53
C TRP A 176 -6.19 20.83 12.87
N ALA A 177 -6.47 19.52 12.90
CA ALA A 177 -6.41 18.69 14.11
C ALA A 177 -4.99 18.58 14.69
N ASN A 178 -3.95 18.75 13.86
CA ASN A 178 -2.55 18.85 14.27
C ASN A 178 -2.17 20.24 14.84
N GLY A 179 -3.11 21.20 14.90
CA GLY A 179 -2.86 22.57 15.34
C GLY A 179 -2.24 23.49 14.28
N ALA A 180 -2.05 23.00 13.05
CA ALA A 180 -1.46 23.76 11.95
C ALA A 180 -2.51 24.64 11.25
N PHE A 181 -3.10 25.57 11.99
CA PHE A 181 -4.30 26.32 11.57
C PHE A 181 -4.14 27.12 10.27
N VAL A 182 -2.96 27.71 10.03
CA VAL A 182 -2.68 28.49 8.82
C VAL A 182 -2.58 27.56 7.60
N ASP A 183 -1.88 26.44 7.73
CA ASP A 183 -1.73 25.43 6.69
C ASP A 183 -3.08 24.76 6.37
N ALA A 184 -3.92 24.55 7.39
CA ALA A 184 -5.29 24.06 7.23
C ALA A 184 -6.15 25.05 6.43
N ILE A 185 -6.05 26.36 6.73
CA ILE A 185 -6.71 27.41 5.94
C ILE A 185 -6.20 27.39 4.49
N GLU A 186 -4.88 27.27 4.26
CA GLU A 186 -4.35 27.17 2.90
C GLU A 186 -4.89 25.93 2.17
N SER A 187 -5.00 24.78 2.85
CA SER A 187 -5.61 23.57 2.29
C SER A 187 -7.09 23.76 1.95
N PHE A 188 -7.89 24.36 2.85
CA PHE A 188 -9.28 24.73 2.57
C PHE A 188 -9.42 25.78 1.44
N ARG A 189 -8.47 26.72 1.30
CA ARG A 189 -8.41 27.61 0.12
C ARG A 189 -8.07 26.82 -1.15
N GLY A 190 -7.18 25.83 -1.07
CA GLY A 190 -6.89 24.88 -2.14
C GLY A 190 -8.14 24.11 -2.59
N TYR A 191 -8.95 23.64 -1.64
CA TYR A 191 -10.27 23.08 -1.90
C TYR A 191 -11.16 24.06 -2.67
N LEU A 192 -11.30 25.31 -2.20
CA LEU A 192 -12.19 26.30 -2.82
C LEU A 192 -11.76 26.71 -4.23
N ARG A 193 -10.45 26.69 -4.56
CA ARG A 193 -9.96 26.87 -5.94
C ARG A 193 -10.44 25.77 -6.89
N VAL A 194 -10.66 24.56 -6.38
CA VAL A 194 -11.11 23.38 -7.15
C VAL A 194 -12.64 23.25 -7.14
N PHE A 195 -13.28 23.70 -6.07
CA PHE A 195 -14.72 23.61 -5.82
C PHE A 195 -15.25 24.95 -5.27
N PRO A 196 -15.41 25.97 -6.13
CA PRO A 196 -15.87 27.29 -5.70
C PRO A 196 -17.32 27.25 -5.19
N GLY A 197 -17.66 28.18 -4.30
CA GLY A 197 -19.01 28.35 -3.75
C GLY A 197 -19.40 27.36 -2.63
N GLU A 198 -18.45 26.56 -2.14
CA GLU A 198 -18.72 25.56 -1.10
C GLU A 198 -18.82 26.20 0.30
N TYR A 199 -20.02 26.72 0.60
CA TYR A 199 -20.41 27.37 1.86
C TYR A 199 -19.82 26.74 3.13
N HIS A 200 -19.77 25.41 3.20
CA HIS A 200 -19.31 24.69 4.38
C HIS A 200 -17.81 24.88 4.64
N VAL A 201 -17.01 25.04 3.58
CA VAL A 201 -15.57 25.29 3.65
C VAL A 201 -15.27 26.74 4.01
N HIS A 202 -15.96 27.70 3.40
CA HIS A 202 -15.90 29.11 3.83
C HIS A 202 -16.23 29.26 5.33
N LYS A 203 -17.32 28.62 5.78
CA LYS A 203 -17.68 28.59 7.21
C LYS A 203 -16.55 28.01 8.07
N ARG A 204 -15.87 26.95 7.61
CA ARG A 204 -14.78 26.32 8.35
C ARG A 204 -13.56 27.24 8.46
N ILE A 205 -13.18 27.91 7.37
CA ILE A 205 -12.11 28.94 7.36
C ILE A 205 -12.45 30.07 8.35
N ALA A 206 -13.67 30.59 8.31
CA ALA A 206 -14.13 31.65 9.21
C ALA A 206 -14.06 31.23 10.68
N GLU A 207 -14.49 30.00 11.00
CA GLU A 207 -14.41 29.45 12.35
C GLU A 207 -12.97 29.27 12.84
N ILE A 208 -12.02 28.89 11.99
CA ILE A 208 -10.60 28.80 12.36
C ILE A 208 -10.03 30.19 12.66
N TYR A 209 -10.34 31.19 11.83
CA TYR A 209 -9.95 32.58 12.11
C TYR A 209 -10.55 33.09 13.42
N GLU A 210 -11.81 32.79 13.73
CA GLU A 210 -12.49 33.29 14.93
C GLU A 210 -12.06 32.58 16.22
N LYS A 211 -11.99 31.24 16.21
CA LYS A 211 -11.86 30.41 17.42
C LYS A 211 -10.42 30.02 17.74
N ASP A 212 -9.64 29.71 16.71
CA ASP A 212 -8.29 29.14 16.88
C ASP A 212 -7.21 30.23 16.77
N LEU A 213 -7.39 31.18 15.84
CA LEU A 213 -6.44 32.27 15.59
C LEU A 213 -6.85 33.62 16.23
N PHE A 214 -8.08 33.75 16.75
CA PHE A 214 -8.66 34.98 17.29
C PHE A 214 -8.55 36.21 16.35
N SER A 215 -8.44 35.98 15.05
CA SER A 215 -8.35 36.99 14.00
C SER A 215 -9.74 37.40 13.54
N PHE A 216 -10.46 38.11 14.42
CA PHE A 216 -11.85 38.51 14.21
C PHE A 216 -12.08 39.30 12.90
N ARG A 217 -11.07 40.06 12.44
CA ARG A 217 -11.15 40.77 11.15
C ARG A 217 -11.09 39.83 9.95
N ALA A 218 -10.23 38.80 9.98
CA ALA A 218 -10.16 37.80 8.93
C ALA A 218 -11.41 36.89 8.92
N ALA A 219 -11.93 36.53 10.10
CA ALA A 219 -13.20 35.84 10.22
C ALA A 219 -14.37 36.67 9.64
N ALA A 220 -14.40 37.99 9.92
CA ALA A 220 -15.41 38.89 9.36
C ALA A 220 -15.34 38.95 7.83
N MET A 221 -14.14 39.08 7.25
CA MET A 221 -13.96 39.04 5.79
C MET A 221 -14.45 37.72 5.18
N GLU A 222 -14.19 36.58 5.83
CA GLU A 222 -14.69 35.29 5.32
C GLU A 222 -16.22 35.18 5.42
N TYR A 223 -16.83 35.76 6.46
CA TYR A 223 -18.28 35.86 6.55
C TYR A 223 -18.87 36.89 5.56
N GLU A 224 -18.15 37.95 5.19
CA GLU A 224 -18.53 38.88 4.12
C GLU A 224 -18.60 38.12 2.77
N GLU A 225 -17.55 37.37 2.39
CA GLU A 225 -17.51 36.51 1.20
C GLU A 225 -18.67 35.48 1.19
N MET A 226 -19.01 34.90 2.34
CA MET A 226 -20.14 33.98 2.47
C MET A 226 -21.52 34.62 2.19
N LEU A 227 -21.65 35.95 2.28
CA LEU A 227 -22.87 36.68 1.94
C LEU A 227 -22.99 36.97 0.43
N GLU A 228 -21.93 36.77 -0.35
CA GLU A 228 -21.92 36.88 -1.81
C GLU A 228 -22.25 35.55 -2.52
N LEU A 229 -22.25 34.44 -1.78
CA LEU A 229 -22.59 33.12 -2.29
C LEU A 229 -24.09 32.97 -2.58
N ASP A 230 -24.43 32.22 -3.63
CA ASP A 230 -25.80 31.74 -3.85
C ASP A 230 -26.16 30.66 -2.81
N ILE A 231 -26.73 31.11 -1.69
CA ILE A 231 -27.17 30.27 -0.57
C ILE A 231 -28.61 30.58 -0.17
N PRO A 232 -29.36 29.59 0.36
CA PRO A 232 -30.75 29.81 0.78
C PRO A 232 -30.88 30.98 1.76
N THR A 233 -31.89 31.84 1.58
CA THR A 233 -32.09 33.10 2.33
C THR A 233 -32.00 32.93 3.86
N SER A 234 -32.55 31.85 4.42
CA SER A 234 -32.44 31.55 5.86
C SER A 234 -30.98 31.30 6.30
N ARG A 235 -30.17 30.66 5.46
CA ARG A 235 -28.73 30.45 5.71
C ARG A 235 -27.96 31.77 5.61
N TRP A 236 -28.25 32.58 4.60
CA TRP A 236 -27.69 33.93 4.46
C TRP A 236 -27.97 34.79 5.70
N GLY A 237 -29.22 34.83 6.17
CA GLY A 237 -29.61 35.57 7.37
C GLY A 237 -28.90 35.09 8.64
N TRP A 238 -28.59 33.80 8.78
CA TRP A 238 -27.79 33.29 9.90
C TRP A 238 -26.33 33.71 9.84
N VAL A 239 -25.71 33.71 8.65
CA VAL A 239 -24.34 34.26 8.46
C VAL A 239 -24.32 35.74 8.80
N ALA A 240 -25.27 36.51 8.28
CA ALA A 240 -25.36 37.95 8.50
C ALA A 240 -25.61 38.29 9.98
N ILE A 241 -26.41 37.50 10.72
CA ILE A 241 -26.56 37.65 12.18
C ILE A 241 -25.25 37.35 12.93
N HIS A 242 -24.48 36.36 12.48
CA HIS A 242 -23.20 36.03 13.11
C HIS A 242 -22.18 37.15 12.88
N LEU A 243 -22.06 37.63 11.64
CA LEU A 243 -21.23 38.77 11.26
C LEU A 243 -21.65 40.07 11.98
N CYS A 244 -22.96 40.32 12.15
CA CYS A 244 -23.49 41.41 12.97
C CYS A 244 -22.99 41.35 14.43
N ASN A 245 -22.98 40.16 15.07
CA ASN A 245 -22.41 40.00 16.41
C ASN A 245 -20.89 40.27 16.44
N LEU A 246 -20.18 39.89 15.37
CA LEU A 246 -18.74 40.05 15.26
C LEU A 246 -18.36 41.53 15.11
N TYR A 247 -19.11 42.28 14.30
CA TYR A 247 -19.00 43.73 14.18
C TYR A 247 -19.27 44.45 15.51
N SER A 248 -20.46 44.30 16.11
CA SER A 248 -20.83 45.01 17.33
C SER A 248 -20.03 44.56 18.57
N GLY A 249 -19.53 43.33 18.57
CA GLY A 249 -18.78 42.75 19.68
C GLY A 249 -17.28 42.95 19.60
N LYS A 250 -16.60 42.21 18.71
CA LYS A 250 -15.13 42.12 18.70
C LYS A 250 -14.44 43.19 17.86
N LEU A 251 -15.17 43.79 16.91
CA LEU A 251 -14.62 44.81 16.01
C LEU A 251 -15.04 46.24 16.40
N GLY A 252 -16.04 46.42 17.26
CA GLY A 252 -16.53 47.72 17.71
C GLY A 252 -17.27 48.52 16.64
N ASP A 253 -17.71 47.87 15.57
CA ASP A 253 -18.30 48.47 14.37
C ASP A 253 -19.83 48.40 14.43
N SER A 254 -20.40 49.16 15.37
CA SER A 254 -21.85 49.15 15.65
C SER A 254 -22.69 49.60 14.44
N ASP A 255 -22.16 50.50 13.61
CA ASP A 255 -22.88 51.04 12.45
C ASP A 255 -23.02 49.99 11.35
N ARG A 256 -21.95 49.26 11.00
CA ARG A 256 -22.05 48.10 10.08
C ARG A 256 -22.90 46.98 10.67
N ALA A 257 -22.82 46.75 11.98
CA ALA A 257 -23.66 45.77 12.66
C ALA A 257 -25.15 46.09 12.53
N LEU A 258 -25.54 47.36 12.74
CA LEU A 258 -26.92 47.82 12.66
C LEU A 258 -27.43 47.80 11.21
N ALA A 259 -26.64 48.31 10.26
CA ALA A 259 -26.98 48.27 8.83
C ALA A 259 -27.20 46.83 8.33
N LEU A 260 -26.34 45.89 8.71
CA LEU A 260 -26.50 44.48 8.37
C LEU A 260 -27.72 43.85 9.07
N LEU A 261 -28.05 44.28 10.28
CA LEU A 261 -29.23 43.80 11.01
C LEU A 261 -30.54 44.24 10.33
N HIS A 262 -30.62 45.47 9.82
CA HIS A 262 -31.75 45.93 8.99
C HIS A 262 -31.86 45.08 7.71
N ARG A 263 -30.75 44.87 6.99
CA ARG A 263 -30.74 43.98 5.81
C ARG A 263 -31.31 42.59 6.10
N VAL A 264 -30.99 41.98 7.25
CA VAL A 264 -31.59 40.70 7.65
C VAL A 264 -33.09 40.80 7.95
N ALA A 265 -33.55 41.90 8.55
CA ALA A 265 -34.98 42.11 8.81
C ALA A 265 -35.80 42.26 7.52
N ASP A 266 -35.21 42.89 6.49
CA ASP A 266 -35.87 43.26 5.24
C ASP A 266 -35.73 42.18 4.15
N GLU A 267 -34.51 41.70 3.88
CA GLU A 267 -34.20 40.77 2.78
C GLU A 267 -34.63 39.32 3.08
N CYS A 268 -34.77 38.96 4.36
CA CYS A 268 -35.00 37.56 4.78
C CYS A 268 -36.46 37.20 5.13
N GLY A 269 -37.42 38.10 4.87
CA GLY A 269 -38.87 37.82 4.97
C GLY A 269 -39.32 37.27 6.33
N ASP A 270 -39.99 36.12 6.33
CA ASP A 270 -40.48 35.43 7.55
C ASP A 270 -39.55 34.33 8.07
N THR A 271 -38.29 34.29 7.61
CA THR A 271 -37.35 33.29 8.11
C THR A 271 -36.94 33.56 9.57
N PRO A 272 -36.54 32.52 10.34
CA PRO A 272 -36.08 32.68 11.72
C PRO A 272 -35.00 33.77 11.97
N PRO A 273 -33.97 33.98 11.11
CA PRO A 273 -33.06 35.10 11.30
C PRO A 273 -33.75 36.46 11.12
N ALA A 274 -34.69 36.61 10.19
CA ALA A 274 -35.42 37.86 10.00
C ALA A 274 -36.25 38.25 11.24
N VAL A 275 -36.92 37.27 11.85
CA VAL A 275 -37.63 37.46 13.14
C VAL A 275 -36.65 37.90 14.24
N LYS A 276 -35.53 37.20 14.40
CA LYS A 276 -34.48 37.54 15.38
C LYS A 276 -33.86 38.92 15.12
N ALA A 277 -33.77 39.37 13.86
CA ALA A 277 -33.30 40.70 13.52
C ALA A 277 -34.31 41.77 13.94
N ARG A 278 -35.60 41.61 13.59
CA ARG A 278 -36.69 42.50 14.01
C ARG A 278 -36.81 42.61 15.54
N GLU A 279 -36.70 41.49 16.27
CA GLU A 279 -36.66 41.48 17.73
C GLU A 279 -35.48 42.24 18.35
N ARG A 280 -34.33 42.28 17.66
CA ARG A 280 -33.15 43.02 18.11
C ARG A 280 -33.29 44.51 17.82
N LEU A 281 -33.77 44.88 16.63
CA LEU A 281 -34.05 46.28 16.26
C LEU A 281 -35.05 46.91 17.22
N ALA A 282 -36.19 46.25 17.49
CA ALA A 282 -37.19 46.73 18.43
C ALA A 282 -36.68 46.92 19.88
N LYS A 283 -35.58 46.26 20.27
CA LYS A 283 -34.91 46.46 21.57
C LYS A 283 -33.92 47.61 21.55
N ILE A 284 -33.38 47.97 20.39
CA ILE A 284 -32.51 49.14 20.19
C ILE A 284 -33.37 50.40 20.13
N ASP A 285 -34.51 50.36 19.42
CA ASP A 285 -35.46 51.49 19.30
C ASP A 285 -36.15 51.84 20.64
N ALA A 286 -36.10 50.93 21.62
CA ALA A 286 -36.72 51.09 22.94
C ALA A 286 -35.72 51.42 24.08
N ALA A 287 -34.45 51.66 23.75
CA ALA A 287 -33.36 51.90 24.69
C ALA A 287 -32.94 53.38 24.76
#